data_AF-A0A358SUU5-F1
#
_entry.id   AF-A0A358SUU5-F1
#
_cell.length_a   1.000
_cell.length_b   1.000
_cell.length_c   1.000
_cell.angle_alpha   90.00
_cell.angle_beta   90.00
_cell.angle_gamma   90.00
#
_symmetry.space_group_name_H-M   'P 1'
#
loop_
_entity.id
_entity.type
_entity.pdbx_description
1 polymer ?
#
loop_
_entity_poly.entity_id
_entity_poly.type
_entity_poly.pdbx_seq_one_letter_code
_entity_poly.pdbx_strand_id
1 'polypeptide(L)'
;MVDFRRAGDTDAAIGAAAGLGGHVVIKADVPGLLHKSNAGAVELDLRGADEVRAAMRRLQDRFAGRMSGVLVEPMIAGGTETIVGIVQEPVFGPVVVFGLGGVATEALADRVARLAPLTSADADDLIRSIRAAPLLLGQGGQPAADLRALRDTLLRMSRLADDLPQVAEADLNPVIARPDGVIAVDARIRVTRARLADPFLRQLPVPRQEARPAGLPQDA
;
A
#
# COMPACT_ATOMS: atom_id res chain seq x y z
N MET A 1 -1.19 1.27 -9.48
CA MET A 1 -2.53 1.17 -8.87
C MET A 1 -3.47 0.65 -9.95
N VAL A 2 -4.42 -0.21 -9.59
CA VAL A 2 -5.39 -0.75 -10.55
C VAL A 2 -6.33 0.36 -11.07
N ASP A 3 -6.72 0.28 -12.35
CA ASP A 3 -7.74 1.17 -12.92
C ASP A 3 -9.12 0.84 -12.31
N PHE A 4 -9.97 1.85 -12.11
CA PHE A 4 -11.27 1.64 -11.48
C PHE A 4 -12.34 2.62 -11.98
N ARG A 5 -13.59 2.19 -11.87
CA ARG A 5 -14.77 3.02 -12.16
C ARG A 5 -15.77 2.95 -11.02
N ARG A 6 -16.35 4.09 -10.67
CA ARG A 6 -17.48 4.15 -9.72
C ARG A 6 -18.79 3.93 -10.47
N ALA A 7 -19.67 3.12 -9.91
CA ALA A 7 -21.02 2.89 -10.42
C ALA A 7 -22.04 3.03 -9.30
N GLY A 8 -23.10 3.82 -9.53
CA GLY A 8 -24.19 4.04 -8.57
C GLY A 8 -25.30 2.98 -8.65
N ASP A 9 -25.40 2.30 -9.78
CA ASP A 9 -26.43 1.30 -10.05
C ASP A 9 -25.89 0.13 -10.88
N THR A 10 -26.75 -0.86 -11.09
CA THR A 10 -26.39 -2.12 -11.74
C THR A 10 -26.02 -1.96 -13.21
N ASP A 11 -26.71 -1.10 -13.96
CA ASP A 11 -26.44 -0.91 -15.39
C ASP A 11 -25.13 -0.14 -15.61
N ALA A 12 -24.86 0.85 -14.77
CA ALA A 12 -23.58 1.53 -14.72
C ALA A 12 -22.44 0.57 -14.35
N ALA A 13 -22.66 -0.37 -13.42
CA ALA A 13 -21.66 -1.38 -13.06
C ALA A 13 -21.36 -2.33 -14.22
N ILE A 14 -22.38 -2.77 -14.97
CA ILE A 14 -22.23 -3.61 -16.17
C ILE A 14 -21.46 -2.84 -17.26
N GLY A 15 -21.83 -1.58 -17.52
CA GLY A 15 -21.13 -0.74 -18.50
C GLY A 15 -19.66 -0.49 -18.11
N ALA A 16 -19.40 -0.26 -16.82
CA ALA A 16 -18.06 -0.15 -16.29
C ALA A 16 -17.26 -1.44 -16.49
N ALA A 17 -17.84 -2.60 -16.18
CA ALA A 17 -17.20 -3.90 -16.35
C ALA A 17 -16.85 -4.18 -17.82
N ALA A 18 -17.77 -3.92 -18.75
CA ALA A 18 -17.52 -4.07 -20.18
C ALA A 18 -16.36 -3.18 -20.65
N GLY A 19 -16.34 -1.92 -20.21
CA GLY A 19 -15.27 -0.99 -20.57
C GLY A 19 -13.91 -1.26 -19.90
N LEU A 20 -13.86 -2.18 -18.93
CA LEU A 20 -12.65 -2.62 -18.22
C LEU A 20 -12.17 -4.02 -18.67
N GLY A 21 -12.74 -4.56 -19.76
CA GLY A 21 -12.33 -5.86 -20.33
C GLY A 21 -13.18 -7.06 -19.89
N GLY A 22 -14.25 -6.84 -19.11
CA GLY A 22 -15.29 -7.84 -18.86
C GLY A 22 -14.99 -8.88 -17.78
N HIS A 23 -13.76 -8.94 -17.25
CA HIS A 23 -13.39 -9.75 -16.09
C HIS A 23 -13.01 -8.82 -14.93
N VAL A 24 -13.87 -8.74 -13.91
CA VAL A 24 -13.81 -7.67 -12.91
C VAL A 24 -14.03 -8.15 -11.48
N VAL A 25 -13.64 -7.27 -10.56
CA VAL A 25 -13.99 -7.27 -9.14
C VAL A 25 -14.96 -6.11 -8.88
N ILE A 26 -15.94 -6.34 -8.02
CA ILE A 26 -16.84 -5.31 -7.51
C ILE A 26 -16.64 -5.17 -6.01
N LYS A 27 -16.32 -3.95 -5.55
CA LYS A 27 -16.20 -3.61 -4.13
C LYS A 27 -17.31 -2.64 -3.76
N ALA A 28 -18.15 -3.01 -2.79
CA ALA A 28 -19.19 -2.12 -2.27
C ALA A 28 -18.58 -0.88 -1.61
N ASP A 29 -19.12 0.28 -1.94
CA ASP A 29 -18.83 1.54 -1.25
C ASP A 29 -19.88 1.72 -0.15
N VAL A 30 -19.45 1.52 1.09
CA VAL A 30 -20.31 1.63 2.29
C VAL A 30 -19.61 2.59 3.25
N PRO A 31 -20.20 3.77 3.53
CA PRO A 31 -19.60 4.74 4.44
C PRO A 31 -19.22 4.13 5.80
N GLY A 32 -17.97 4.35 6.20
CA GLY A 32 -17.42 3.85 7.47
C GLY A 32 -16.98 2.37 7.46
N LEU A 33 -17.15 1.65 6.35
CA LEU A 33 -16.67 0.27 6.25
C LEU A 33 -15.19 0.22 5.88
N LEU A 34 -14.33 -0.11 6.84
CA LEU A 34 -12.88 -0.17 6.65
C LEU A 34 -12.37 -1.52 6.12
N HIS A 35 -12.97 -2.63 6.53
CA HIS A 35 -12.56 -3.99 6.15
C HIS A 35 -13.56 -4.64 5.19
N LYS A 36 -13.49 -4.25 3.91
CA LYS A 36 -14.46 -4.65 2.86
C LYS A 36 -14.57 -6.18 2.72
N SER A 37 -13.44 -6.88 2.58
CA SER A 37 -13.43 -8.34 2.37
C SER A 37 -14.06 -9.09 3.55
N ASN A 38 -13.73 -8.72 4.80
CA ASN A 38 -14.25 -9.37 6.00
C ASN A 38 -15.77 -9.14 6.19
N ALA A 39 -16.29 -8.03 5.68
CA ALA A 39 -17.72 -7.76 5.66
C ALA A 39 -18.45 -8.41 4.47
N GLY A 40 -17.72 -9.08 3.56
CA GLY A 40 -18.24 -9.58 2.28
C GLY A 40 -18.74 -8.45 1.38
N ALA A 41 -18.04 -7.31 1.40
CA ALA A 41 -18.25 -6.17 0.51
C ALA A 41 -17.45 -6.29 -0.80
N VAL A 42 -16.91 -7.47 -1.12
CA VAL A 42 -16.11 -7.72 -2.32
C VAL A 42 -16.63 -8.95 -3.02
N GLU A 43 -16.93 -8.80 -4.31
CA GLU A 43 -17.37 -9.85 -5.23
C GLU A 43 -16.28 -10.01 -6.30
N LEU A 44 -15.63 -11.17 -6.32
CA LEU A 44 -14.45 -11.47 -7.14
C LEU A 44 -14.83 -12.30 -8.38
N ASP A 45 -13.91 -12.36 -9.34
CA ASP A 45 -13.95 -13.26 -10.50
C ASP A 45 -15.20 -13.13 -11.39
N LEU A 46 -15.78 -11.93 -11.48
CA LEU A 46 -17.02 -11.69 -12.22
C LEU A 46 -16.75 -11.58 -13.72
N ARG A 47 -17.45 -12.38 -14.52
CA ARG A 47 -17.35 -12.44 -15.98
C ARG A 47 -18.69 -12.10 -16.62
N GLY A 48 -18.72 -10.94 -17.31
CA GLY A 48 -19.88 -10.52 -18.07
C GLY A 48 -21.05 -9.96 -17.24
N ALA A 49 -22.10 -9.53 -17.95
CA ALA A 49 -23.18 -8.74 -17.38
C ALA A 49 -24.02 -9.47 -16.33
N ASP A 50 -24.25 -10.78 -16.50
CA ASP A 50 -25.15 -11.54 -15.62
C ASP A 50 -24.54 -11.79 -14.24
N GLU A 51 -23.24 -12.10 -14.18
CA GLU A 51 -22.51 -12.25 -12.93
C GLU A 51 -22.40 -10.93 -12.17
N VAL A 52 -22.12 -9.83 -12.88
CA VAL A 52 -22.12 -8.47 -12.31
C VAL A 52 -23.50 -8.13 -11.74
N ARG A 53 -24.58 -8.42 -12.47
CA ARG A 53 -25.95 -8.18 -12.01
C ARG A 53 -26.28 -9.00 -10.75
N ALA A 54 -25.84 -10.26 -10.70
CA ALA A 54 -26.03 -11.11 -9.54
C ALA A 54 -25.23 -10.61 -8.32
N ALA A 55 -23.99 -10.18 -8.52
CA ALA A 55 -23.15 -9.58 -7.48
C ALA A 55 -23.77 -8.30 -6.91
N MET A 56 -24.26 -7.41 -7.78
CA MET A 56 -24.95 -6.17 -7.35
C MET A 56 -26.14 -6.46 -6.46
N ARG A 57 -26.98 -7.45 -6.81
CA ARG A 57 -28.12 -7.86 -5.96
C ARG A 57 -27.64 -8.37 -4.60
N ARG A 58 -26.65 -9.26 -4.55
CA ARG A 58 -26.09 -9.78 -3.29
C ARG A 58 -25.58 -8.67 -2.38
N LEU A 59 -24.87 -7.69 -2.94
CA LEU A 59 -24.35 -6.54 -2.19
C LEU A 59 -25.47 -5.61 -1.72
N GLN A 60 -26.46 -5.33 -2.56
CA GLN A 60 -27.65 -4.54 -2.20
C GLN A 60 -28.42 -5.18 -1.05
N ASP A 61 -28.66 -6.49 -1.12
CA ASP A 61 -29.35 -7.25 -0.07
C ASP A 61 -28.54 -7.23 1.24
N ARG A 62 -27.22 -7.42 1.15
CA ARG A 62 -26.32 -7.45 2.31
C ARG A 62 -26.23 -6.11 3.03
N PHE A 63 -26.17 -5.01 2.29
CA PHE A 63 -25.96 -3.68 2.85
C PHE A 63 -27.24 -2.84 2.93
N ALA A 64 -28.39 -3.36 2.52
CA ALA A 64 -29.75 -2.86 2.77
C ALA A 64 -29.88 -1.32 2.86
N GLY A 65 -29.51 -0.62 1.79
CA GLY A 65 -29.62 0.86 1.69
C GLY A 65 -28.46 1.66 2.28
N ARG A 66 -27.45 1.00 2.87
CA ARG A 66 -26.20 1.64 3.35
C ARG A 66 -25.13 1.74 2.27
N MET A 67 -25.29 1.04 1.15
CA MET A 67 -24.36 1.06 0.03
C MET A 67 -24.61 2.31 -0.84
N SER A 68 -23.60 3.15 -1.01
CA SER A 68 -23.67 4.35 -1.86
C SER A 68 -23.36 4.06 -3.33
N GLY A 69 -22.85 2.87 -3.62
CA GLY A 69 -22.50 2.40 -4.96
C GLY A 69 -21.44 1.32 -4.88
N VAL A 70 -20.73 1.11 -5.99
CA VAL A 70 -19.61 0.17 -6.06
C VAL A 70 -18.41 0.76 -6.80
N LEU A 71 -17.23 0.23 -6.49
CA LEU A 71 -16.03 0.34 -7.31
C LEU A 71 -15.91 -0.92 -8.17
N VAL A 72 -15.78 -0.72 -9.47
CA VAL A 72 -15.53 -1.78 -10.45
C VAL A 72 -14.08 -1.69 -10.90
N GLU A 73 -13.34 -2.79 -10.77
CA GLU A 73 -11.91 -2.89 -11.06
C GLU A 73 -11.65 -4.12 -11.94
N PRO A 74 -10.68 -4.09 -12.87
CA PRO A 74 -10.20 -5.31 -13.53
C PRO A 74 -9.74 -6.37 -12.53
N MET A 75 -10.10 -7.62 -12.78
CA MET A 75 -9.57 -8.73 -12.00
C MET A 75 -8.11 -8.97 -12.39
N ILE A 76 -7.20 -8.79 -11.44
CA ILE A 76 -5.78 -9.08 -11.65
C ILE A 76 -5.53 -10.56 -11.43
N ALA A 77 -4.97 -11.23 -12.44
CA ALA A 77 -4.65 -12.65 -12.38
C ALA A 77 -3.14 -12.89 -12.25
N GLY A 78 -2.79 -13.85 -11.40
CA GLY A 78 -1.42 -14.28 -11.17
C GLY A 78 -0.56 -13.26 -10.43
N GLY A 79 0.66 -13.68 -10.09
CA GLY A 79 1.58 -12.93 -9.25
C GLY A 79 1.48 -13.32 -7.77
N THR A 80 2.40 -12.77 -7.00
CA THR A 80 2.47 -12.99 -5.55
C THR A 80 1.84 -11.80 -4.84
N GLU A 81 0.85 -12.05 -3.98
CA GLU A 81 0.29 -11.01 -3.13
C GLU A 81 1.28 -10.61 -2.03
N THR A 82 1.48 -9.32 -1.86
CA THR A 82 2.35 -8.72 -0.84
C THR A 82 1.61 -7.59 -0.14
N ILE A 83 2.15 -7.12 0.98
CA ILE A 83 1.66 -5.95 1.71
C ILE A 83 2.80 -4.96 1.81
N VAL A 84 2.50 -3.70 1.53
CA VAL A 84 3.43 -2.58 1.76
C VAL A 84 2.74 -1.55 2.63
N GLY A 85 3.29 -1.33 3.82
CA GLY A 85 2.73 -0.40 4.80
C GLY A 85 3.74 0.65 5.25
N ILE A 86 3.22 1.76 5.76
CA ILE A 86 3.97 2.72 6.56
C ILE A 86 3.19 3.05 7.83
N VAL A 87 3.91 3.34 8.90
CA VAL A 87 3.34 3.87 10.15
C VAL A 87 4.28 4.90 10.74
N GLN A 88 3.72 5.99 11.25
CA GLN A 88 4.45 6.97 12.05
C GLN A 88 4.53 6.44 13.48
N GLU A 89 5.70 5.93 13.86
CA GLU A 89 5.95 5.46 15.22
C GLU A 89 6.43 6.63 16.09
N PRO A 90 5.81 6.91 17.25
CA PRO A 90 6.11 8.08 18.07
C PRO A 90 7.57 8.25 18.54
N VAL A 91 8.33 7.17 18.70
CA VAL A 91 9.70 7.18 19.24
C VAL A 91 10.73 7.16 18.12
N PHE A 92 10.56 6.29 17.13
CA PHE A 92 11.56 6.06 16.08
C PHE A 92 11.28 6.84 14.78
N GLY A 93 10.08 7.39 14.64
CA GLY A 93 9.62 8.08 13.44
C GLY A 93 9.01 7.12 12.42
N PRO A 94 9.05 7.44 11.11
CA PRO A 94 8.38 6.65 10.09
C PRO A 94 9.02 5.27 9.92
N VAL A 95 8.17 4.24 9.91
CA VAL A 95 8.54 2.83 9.69
C VAL A 95 7.88 2.34 8.41
N VAL A 96 8.64 1.69 7.53
CA VAL A 96 8.12 0.96 6.37
C VAL A 96 8.04 -0.52 6.71
N VAL A 97 6.92 -1.14 6.38
CA VAL A 97 6.63 -2.56 6.58
C VAL A 97 6.44 -3.23 5.23
N PHE A 98 7.06 -4.39 5.05
CA PHE A 98 6.88 -5.25 3.89
C PHE A 98 6.57 -6.67 4.34
N GLY A 99 5.67 -7.35 3.64
CA GLY A 99 5.28 -8.72 3.97
C GLY A 99 4.59 -9.45 2.83
N LEU A 100 4.37 -10.75 3.02
CA LEU A 100 3.53 -11.54 2.12
C LEU A 100 2.04 -11.27 2.41
N GLY A 101 1.25 -11.08 1.37
CA GLY A 101 -0.21 -10.86 1.44
C GLY A 101 -1.01 -12.15 1.27
N GLY A 102 -2.32 -12.06 1.52
CA GLY A 102 -3.27 -13.17 1.45
C GLY A 102 -3.72 -13.70 2.80
N VAL A 103 -4.86 -14.39 2.82
CA VAL A 103 -5.53 -14.83 4.07
C VAL A 103 -4.67 -15.79 4.89
N ALA A 104 -3.92 -16.68 4.24
CA ALA A 104 -3.05 -17.63 4.92
C ALA A 104 -1.81 -16.97 5.58
N THR A 105 -1.43 -15.77 5.12
CA THR A 105 -0.18 -15.11 5.55
C THR A 105 -0.38 -14.21 6.75
N GLU A 106 -1.60 -13.70 6.99
CA GLU A 106 -1.97 -13.04 8.24
C GLU A 106 -1.71 -13.96 9.45
N ALA A 107 -2.01 -15.26 9.31
CA ALA A 107 -1.73 -16.27 10.32
C ALA A 107 -0.23 -16.56 10.49
N LEU A 108 0.56 -16.46 9.41
CA LEU A 108 2.00 -16.68 9.44
C LEU A 108 2.77 -15.46 9.95
N ALA A 109 2.19 -14.26 9.89
CA ALA A 109 2.80 -12.99 10.26
C ALA A 109 4.18 -12.76 9.61
N ASP A 110 4.32 -13.12 8.32
CA ASP A 110 5.57 -12.96 7.56
C ASP A 110 5.77 -11.53 7.08
N ARG A 111 6.31 -10.70 7.97
CA ARG A 111 6.56 -9.27 7.75
C ARG A 111 7.89 -8.84 8.34
N VAL A 112 8.49 -7.86 7.69
CA VAL A 112 9.73 -7.20 8.10
C VAL A 112 9.54 -5.70 8.05
N ALA A 113 10.32 -4.97 8.83
CA ALA A 113 10.22 -3.52 8.94
C ALA A 113 11.60 -2.85 8.95
N ARG A 114 11.63 -1.60 8.49
CA ARG A 114 12.80 -0.71 8.52
C ARG A 114 12.36 0.73 8.79
N LEU A 115 13.24 1.50 9.41
CA LEU A 115 13.03 2.94 9.56
C LEU A 115 13.20 3.63 8.21
N ALA A 116 12.32 4.58 7.90
CA ALA A 116 12.49 5.50 6.80
C ALA A 116 13.39 6.69 7.22
N PRO A 117 14.09 7.35 6.27
CA PRO A 117 14.10 7.05 4.84
C PRO A 117 14.92 5.80 4.48
N LEU A 118 14.39 4.98 3.57
CA LEU A 118 15.06 3.78 3.05
C LEU A 118 16.07 4.15 1.96
N THR A 119 17.21 3.47 1.95
CA THR A 119 18.07 3.35 0.79
C THR A 119 17.60 2.23 -0.13
N SER A 120 18.11 2.18 -1.36
CA SER A 120 17.88 1.05 -2.27
C SER A 120 18.31 -0.29 -1.66
N ALA A 121 19.39 -0.30 -0.86
CA ALA A 121 19.87 -1.49 -0.17
C ALA A 121 18.88 -1.94 0.91
N ASP A 122 18.33 -1.02 1.71
CA ASP A 122 17.32 -1.35 2.72
C ASP A 122 16.06 -1.97 2.11
N ALA A 123 15.61 -1.43 0.97
CA ALA A 123 14.45 -1.95 0.26
C ALA A 123 14.71 -3.32 -0.37
N ASP A 124 15.89 -3.51 -0.95
CA ASP A 124 16.36 -4.80 -1.48
C ASP A 124 16.47 -5.86 -0.36
N ASP A 125 16.91 -5.46 0.84
CA ASP A 125 16.97 -6.33 2.02
C ASP A 125 15.59 -6.67 2.58
N LEU A 126 14.66 -5.71 2.66
CA LEU A 126 13.27 -5.96 3.06
C LEU A 126 12.64 -7.06 2.19
N ILE A 127 12.80 -6.96 0.87
CA ILE A 127 12.24 -7.94 -0.08
C ILE A 127 12.80 -9.35 0.16
N ARG A 128 14.10 -9.46 0.46
CA ARG A 128 14.76 -10.76 0.66
C ARG A 128 14.59 -11.34 2.07
N SER A 129 14.20 -10.52 3.05
CA SER A 129 14.16 -10.91 4.46
C SER A 129 12.87 -11.58 4.90
N ILE A 130 11.80 -11.51 4.11
CA ILE A 130 10.57 -12.27 4.39
C ILE A 130 10.84 -13.76 4.15
N ARG A 131 10.23 -14.64 4.95
CA ARG A 131 10.39 -16.10 4.80
C ARG A 131 9.89 -16.59 3.45
N ALA A 132 8.89 -15.91 2.90
CA ALA A 132 8.32 -16.22 1.59
C ALA A 132 9.02 -15.53 0.41
N ALA A 133 10.19 -14.92 0.61
CA ALA A 133 11.00 -14.35 -0.48
C ALA A 133 11.22 -15.33 -1.66
N PRO A 134 11.41 -16.65 -1.45
CA PRO A 134 11.37 -17.67 -2.51
C PRO A 134 10.26 -17.50 -3.55
N LEU A 135 9.03 -17.18 -3.13
CA LEU A 135 7.89 -17.01 -4.05
C LEU A 135 8.08 -15.82 -4.99
N LEU A 136 8.64 -14.71 -4.48
CA LEU A 136 8.97 -13.53 -5.28
C LEU A 136 10.12 -13.80 -6.26
N LEU A 137 11.00 -14.74 -5.92
CA LEU A 137 12.12 -15.18 -6.76
C LEU A 137 11.73 -16.27 -7.77
N GLY A 138 10.45 -16.63 -7.85
CA GLY A 138 9.94 -17.63 -8.78
C GLY A 138 10.14 -19.08 -8.33
N GLN A 139 10.45 -19.31 -7.05
CA GLN A 139 10.42 -20.65 -6.47
C GLN A 139 8.98 -21.01 -6.12
N GLY A 140 8.56 -22.25 -6.42
CA GLY A 140 7.17 -22.69 -6.22
C GLY A 140 6.28 -22.69 -7.46
N GLY A 141 6.88 -22.62 -8.66
CA GLY A 141 6.20 -22.84 -9.94
C GLY A 141 5.57 -21.59 -10.58
N GLN A 142 5.64 -20.44 -9.91
CA GLN A 142 5.29 -19.15 -10.48
C GLN A 142 6.52 -18.44 -11.04
N PRO A 143 6.39 -17.57 -12.07
CA PRO A 143 7.53 -16.80 -12.53
C PRO A 143 7.94 -15.74 -11.50
N ALA A 144 9.22 -15.37 -11.51
CA ALA A 144 9.76 -14.36 -10.60
C ALA A 144 9.07 -13.00 -10.79
N ALA A 145 8.83 -12.30 -9.68
CA ALA A 145 8.26 -10.97 -9.70
C ALA A 145 9.28 -9.91 -10.14
N ASP A 146 8.79 -8.75 -10.62
CA ASP A 146 9.61 -7.58 -10.87
C ASP A 146 10.05 -6.94 -9.54
N LEU A 147 11.19 -7.41 -9.03
CA LEU A 147 11.78 -6.90 -7.79
C LEU A 147 12.18 -5.42 -7.89
N ARG A 148 12.44 -4.91 -9.10
CA ARG A 148 12.79 -3.49 -9.28
C ARG A 148 11.58 -2.61 -9.05
N ALA A 149 10.42 -3.00 -9.61
CA ALA A 149 9.16 -2.30 -9.39
C ALA A 149 8.70 -2.39 -7.92
N LEU A 150 8.93 -3.54 -7.28
CA LEU A 150 8.65 -3.70 -5.85
C LEU A 150 9.55 -2.81 -4.98
N ARG A 151 10.84 -2.74 -5.29
CA ARG A 151 11.78 -1.82 -4.63
C ARG A 151 11.34 -0.36 -4.80
N ASP A 152 11.00 0.05 -6.02
CA ASP A 152 10.54 1.42 -6.29
C ASP A 152 9.29 1.76 -5.46
N THR A 153 8.37 0.80 -5.30
CA THR A 153 7.18 0.96 -4.44
C THR A 153 7.57 1.20 -2.97
N LEU A 154 8.49 0.40 -2.43
CA LEU A 154 8.98 0.57 -1.04
C LEU A 154 9.66 1.93 -0.83
N LEU A 155 10.51 2.35 -1.77
CA LEU A 155 11.19 3.65 -1.71
C LEU A 155 10.20 4.81 -1.78
N ARG A 156 9.16 4.73 -2.61
CA ARG A 156 8.11 5.76 -2.69
C ARG A 156 7.27 5.82 -1.42
N MET A 157 6.94 4.67 -0.83
CA MET A 157 6.22 4.62 0.45
C MET A 157 7.08 5.18 1.58
N SER A 158 8.37 4.84 1.60
CA SER A 158 9.33 5.43 2.54
C SER A 158 9.40 6.95 2.41
N ARG A 159 9.48 7.47 1.18
CA ARG A 159 9.51 8.91 0.94
C ARG A 159 8.20 9.58 1.35
N LEU A 160 7.06 8.96 1.06
CA LEU A 160 5.75 9.46 1.49
C LEU A 160 5.69 9.63 3.02
N ALA A 161 6.19 8.64 3.76
CA ALA A 161 6.21 8.68 5.22
C ALA A 161 7.17 9.75 5.77
N ASP A 162 8.32 9.95 5.13
CA ASP A 162 9.32 10.94 5.56
C ASP A 162 8.86 12.38 5.23
N ASP A 163 8.36 12.60 4.00
CA ASP A 163 7.94 13.91 3.51
C ASP A 163 6.62 14.39 4.16
N LEU A 164 5.72 13.46 4.53
CA LEU A 164 4.36 13.77 5.04
C LEU A 164 4.04 13.07 6.37
N PRO A 165 4.50 13.59 7.52
CA PRO A 165 4.19 13.04 8.85
C PRO A 165 2.69 12.97 9.18
N GLN A 166 1.86 13.75 8.48
CA GLN A 166 0.40 13.69 8.60
C GLN A 166 -0.17 12.37 8.11
N VAL A 167 0.51 11.68 7.20
CA VAL A 167 0.20 10.30 6.83
C VAL A 167 0.66 9.40 7.97
N ALA A 168 -0.22 9.25 8.96
CA ALA A 168 0.04 8.49 10.18
C ALA A 168 0.22 7.00 9.90
N GLU A 169 -0.49 6.52 8.87
CA GLU A 169 -0.46 5.13 8.43
C GLU A 169 -0.92 5.08 6.98
N ALA A 170 -0.25 4.27 6.17
CA ALA A 170 -0.77 3.86 4.87
C ALA A 170 -0.51 2.38 4.67
N ASP A 171 -1.48 1.69 4.09
CA ASP A 171 -1.48 0.24 3.92
C ASP A 171 -1.93 -0.08 2.50
N LEU A 172 -1.00 -0.61 1.70
CA LEU A 172 -1.26 -1.15 0.38
C LEU A 172 -1.42 -2.66 0.51
N ASN A 173 -2.67 -3.12 0.49
CA ASN A 173 -3.00 -4.51 0.77
C ASN A 173 -4.22 -4.99 -0.05
N PRO A 174 -4.04 -5.82 -1.09
CA PRO A 174 -2.76 -6.37 -1.55
C PRO A 174 -2.03 -5.44 -2.53
N VAL A 175 -0.71 -5.62 -2.58
CA VAL A 175 0.15 -5.28 -3.73
C VAL A 175 0.48 -6.59 -4.44
N ILE A 176 0.01 -6.75 -5.68
CA ILE A 176 0.29 -7.93 -6.49
C ILE A 176 1.60 -7.73 -7.24
N ALA A 177 2.58 -8.57 -6.96
CA ALA A 177 3.89 -8.57 -7.60
C ALA A 177 3.93 -9.60 -8.73
N ARG A 178 4.09 -9.14 -9.97
CA ARG A 178 4.08 -9.94 -11.21
C ARG A 178 5.41 -9.76 -11.95
N PRO A 179 5.71 -10.62 -12.93
CA PRO A 179 6.94 -10.51 -13.73
C PRO A 179 7.01 -9.22 -14.56
N ASP A 180 5.85 -8.64 -14.88
CA ASP A 180 5.67 -7.43 -15.69
C ASP A 180 5.42 -6.16 -14.86
N GLY A 181 5.49 -6.24 -13.53
CA GLY A 181 5.40 -5.08 -12.64
C GLY A 181 4.67 -5.36 -11.31
N VAL A 182 4.31 -4.29 -10.61
CA VAL A 182 3.59 -4.36 -9.33
C VAL A 182 2.32 -3.52 -9.36
N ILE A 183 1.25 -4.04 -8.77
CA ILE A 183 -0.07 -3.42 -8.79
C ILE A 183 -0.65 -3.39 -7.38
N ALA A 184 -0.76 -2.20 -6.78
CA ALA A 184 -1.59 -2.00 -5.59
C ALA A 184 -3.07 -2.07 -5.98
N VAL A 185 -3.80 -3.00 -5.36
CA VAL A 185 -5.22 -3.31 -5.62
C VAL A 185 -6.15 -2.65 -4.60
N ASP A 186 -5.68 -2.45 -3.36
CA ASP A 186 -6.38 -1.63 -2.38
C ASP A 186 -5.36 -0.77 -1.64
N ALA A 187 -5.82 0.39 -1.18
CA ALA A 187 -5.01 1.32 -0.43
C ALA A 187 -5.88 1.97 0.65
N ARG A 188 -5.37 1.96 1.87
CA ARG A 188 -5.96 2.67 3.01
C ARG A 188 -4.93 3.63 3.56
N ILE A 189 -5.36 4.86 3.82
CA ILE A 189 -4.50 5.91 4.36
C ILE A 189 -5.21 6.55 5.54
N ARG A 190 -4.55 6.61 6.70
CA ARG A 190 -5.01 7.35 7.86
C ARG A 190 -4.20 8.63 7.99
N VAL A 191 -4.91 9.75 7.93
CA VAL A 191 -4.31 11.08 8.07
C VAL A 191 -4.62 11.63 9.46
N THR A 192 -3.62 12.21 10.11
CA THR A 192 -3.76 12.90 11.40
C THR A 192 -3.06 14.25 11.36
N ARG A 193 -3.35 15.10 12.34
CA ARG A 193 -2.50 16.26 12.59
C ARG A 193 -1.20 15.77 13.19
N ALA A 194 -0.09 16.05 12.52
CA ALA A 194 1.23 15.73 13.03
C ALA A 194 1.90 16.97 13.63
N ARG A 195 2.50 16.83 14.81
CA ARG A 195 3.58 17.70 15.26
C ARG A 195 4.85 16.88 15.13
N LEU A 196 5.79 17.34 14.30
CA LEU A 196 7.12 16.75 14.21
C LEU A 196 7.77 16.86 15.59
N ALA A 197 7.82 15.75 16.31
CA ALA A 197 8.70 15.58 17.45
C ALA A 197 9.85 14.72 16.92
N ASP A 198 10.99 15.35 16.66
CA ASP A 198 12.24 14.61 16.49
C ASP A 198 12.97 14.65 17.85
N PRO A 199 12.80 13.64 18.72
CA PRO A 199 13.52 13.59 19.98
C PRO A 199 15.02 13.38 19.78
N PHE A 200 15.46 12.97 18.58
CA PHE A 200 16.83 12.60 18.26
C PHE A 200 17.25 13.20 16.92
N LEU A 201 17.15 14.53 16.81
CA LEU A 201 17.69 15.37 15.73
C LEU A 201 18.50 14.56 14.71
N ARG A 202 17.83 14.10 13.62
CA ARG A 202 18.47 13.49 12.44
C ARG A 202 19.23 14.56 11.63
N GLN A 203 19.85 15.49 12.33
CA GLN A 203 20.64 16.58 11.78
C GLN A 203 22.10 16.24 12.05
N LEU A 204 22.91 16.28 10.99
CA LEU A 204 24.36 16.30 11.15
C LEU A 204 24.72 17.51 12.03
N PRO A 205 25.63 17.36 13.01
CA PRO A 205 26.12 18.51 13.75
C PRO A 205 26.60 19.58 12.78
N VAL A 206 26.05 20.79 12.88
CA VAL A 206 26.58 21.93 12.11
C VAL A 206 28.04 22.10 12.54
N PRO A 207 29.02 22.14 11.62
CA PRO A 207 30.40 22.40 11.98
C PRO A 207 30.43 23.71 12.76
N ARG A 208 30.98 23.69 13.99
CA ARG A 208 31.22 24.93 14.73
C ARG A 208 32.06 25.82 13.82
N GLN A 209 31.53 26.99 13.42
CA GLN A 209 32.39 28.03 12.87
C GLN A 209 33.48 28.28 13.90
N GLU A 210 34.72 27.93 13.59
CA GLU A 210 35.86 28.25 14.42
C GLU A 210 35.81 29.74 14.72
N ALA A 211 35.68 30.08 16.00
CA ALA A 211 35.76 31.45 16.44
C ALA A 211 37.11 32.00 15.96
N ARG A 212 37.08 32.96 15.03
CA ARG A 212 38.26 33.73 14.66
C ARG A 212 38.90 34.23 15.96
N PRO A 213 40.20 34.01 16.20
CA PRO A 213 40.85 34.52 17.40
C PRO A 213 40.64 36.03 17.45
N ALA A 214 40.11 36.51 18.58
CA ALA A 214 39.95 37.92 18.85
C ALA A 214 41.32 38.60 18.67
N GLY A 215 41.35 39.65 17.85
CA GLY A 215 42.57 40.43 17.62
C GLY A 215 43.17 40.87 18.95
N LEU A 216 44.48 40.67 19.07
CA LEU A 216 45.28 41.21 20.17
C LEU A 216 45.08 42.74 20.23
N PRO A 217 44.93 43.33 21.43
CA PRO A 217 44.90 44.77 21.57
C PRO A 217 46.24 45.36 21.14
N GLN A 218 46.20 46.36 20.25
CA GLN A 218 47.34 47.21 19.96
C GLN A 218 47.45 48.23 21.10
N ASP A 219 48.40 48.01 22.00
CA ASP A 219 48.85 49.00 22.97
C ASP A 219 50.06 49.78 22.42
N ALA A 220 49.94 51.11 22.51
CA ALA A 220 50.95 52.19 22.50
C ALA A 220 51.77 52.47 21.23
#